data_AF-A0A2E7HPD5-F1
#
_entry.id   AF-A0A2E7HPD5-F1
#
_cell.length_a   1.000
_cell.length_b   1.000
_cell.length_c   1.000
_cell.angle_alpha   90.00
_cell.angle_beta   90.00
_cell.angle_gamma   90.00
#
_symmetry.space_group_name_H-M   'P 1'
#
loop_
_entity.id
_entity.type
_entity.pdbx_description
1 polymer ?
#
loop_
_entity_poly.entity_id
_entity_poly.type
_entity_poly.pdbx_seq_one_letter_code
_entity_poly.pdbx_strand_id
1 'polypeptide(L)'
;MPQDTTSLFVKELNQGKPDLFVTSGHATEKDLQLGYAYRNGVFRNESDGCPYGSDLTGRTHTVSSPNPKIYMPIGNCLIEHLGGPDSMAAAFMKSSAVRQMMGNVEVTWYGYMGCGCLDYFVEQPGRYSFNQAFFANHHARIHRLETCFTGSNDTEPSPRKIRSTVLAQKLRLGRQDLKGLLFDRDIVAFYGDPAWQGRMAEGKTNWIQKLSKNKNSFVFTVTPTNGPNSFKPHYQRSPDRL
;
A
#
# COMPACT_ATOMS: atom_id res chain seq x y z
N MET A 1 13.17 7.87 20.80
CA MET A 1 11.87 8.20 20.17
C MET A 1 10.96 8.76 21.25
N PRO A 2 10.10 9.75 20.96
CA PRO A 2 9.00 10.11 21.87
C PRO A 2 8.23 8.85 22.27
N GLN A 3 7.78 8.79 23.52
CA GLN A 3 6.97 7.65 23.98
C GLN A 3 5.58 7.63 23.29
N ASP A 4 5.13 8.78 22.80
CA ASP A 4 3.91 8.97 22.04
C ASP A 4 4.19 9.92 20.85
N THR A 5 3.81 9.52 19.64
CA THR A 5 4.01 10.30 18.41
C THR A 5 2.73 10.96 17.88
N THR A 6 1.61 10.82 18.58
CA THR A 6 0.27 11.26 18.14
C THR A 6 0.22 12.76 17.91
N SER A 7 0.61 13.56 18.91
CA SER A 7 0.60 15.02 18.80
C SER A 7 1.54 15.52 17.70
N LEU A 8 2.69 14.88 17.52
CA LEU A 8 3.62 15.18 16.44
C LEU A 8 3.01 14.86 15.07
N PHE A 9 2.41 13.68 14.92
CA PHE A 9 1.77 13.26 13.67
C PHE A 9 0.63 14.19 13.28
N VAL A 10 -0.27 14.51 14.21
CA VAL A 10 -1.37 15.46 13.98
C VAL A 10 -0.83 16.85 13.63
N LYS A 11 0.22 17.32 14.33
CA LYS A 11 0.86 18.60 14.04
C LYS A 11 1.43 18.64 12.62
N GLU A 12 2.15 17.61 12.18
CA GLU A 12 2.72 17.54 10.83
C GLU A 12 1.64 17.57 9.75
N LEU A 13 0.54 16.81 9.94
CA LEU A 13 -0.61 16.87 9.05
C LEU A 13 -1.24 18.27 9.00
N ASN A 14 -1.52 18.89 10.15
CA ASN A 14 -2.19 20.19 10.20
C ASN A 14 -1.32 21.34 9.69
N GLN A 15 0.00 21.21 9.80
CA GLN A 15 0.96 22.16 9.21
C GLN A 15 1.09 22.02 7.69
N GLY A 16 0.45 20.99 7.10
CA GLY A 16 0.43 20.78 5.66
C GLY A 16 1.77 20.38 5.06
N LYS A 17 2.65 19.78 5.87
CA LYS A 17 4.01 19.41 5.45
C LYS A 17 4.08 18.13 4.60
N PRO A 18 3.36 17.03 4.91
CA PRO A 18 3.49 15.80 4.14
C PRO A 18 2.54 15.77 2.95
N ASP A 19 3.09 15.45 1.77
CA ASP A 19 2.31 15.11 0.56
C ASP A 19 2.03 13.59 0.45
N LEU A 20 2.74 12.79 1.26
CA LEU A 20 2.56 11.36 1.43
C LEU A 20 2.76 11.03 2.91
N PHE A 21 1.91 10.17 3.46
CA PHE A 21 2.19 9.50 4.73
C PHE A 21 1.86 8.02 4.64
N VAL A 22 2.66 7.24 5.34
CA VAL A 22 2.59 5.78 5.38
C VAL A 22 2.41 5.37 6.83
N THR A 23 1.46 4.49 7.09
CA THR A 23 1.25 3.92 8.42
C THR A 23 1.33 2.41 8.37
N SER A 24 1.64 1.82 9.52
CA SER A 24 1.55 0.39 9.76
C SER A 24 1.29 0.18 11.25
N GLY A 25 0.31 -0.66 11.59
CA GLY A 25 -0.22 -0.76 12.94
C GLY A 25 -1.57 -1.47 12.97
N HIS A 26 -2.12 -1.62 14.18
CA HIS A 26 -3.49 -2.14 14.32
C HIS A 26 -4.50 -1.08 13.89
N ALA A 27 -5.54 -1.52 13.20
CA ALA A 27 -6.61 -0.65 12.74
C ALA A 27 -7.93 -1.43 12.67
N THR A 28 -9.01 -0.68 12.76
CA THR A 28 -10.38 -1.10 12.46
C THR A 28 -10.98 -0.08 11.48
N GLU A 29 -12.26 -0.24 11.14
CA GLU A 29 -12.99 0.81 10.42
C GLU A 29 -13.08 2.12 11.19
N LYS A 30 -12.88 2.11 12.52
CA LYS A 30 -13.15 3.24 13.43
C LYS A 30 -11.91 3.83 14.08
N ASP A 31 -10.80 3.09 14.06
CA ASP A 31 -9.57 3.52 14.71
C ASP A 31 -8.30 3.04 14.01
N LEU A 32 -7.21 3.75 14.29
CA LEU A 32 -5.86 3.44 13.85
C LEU A 32 -4.91 3.65 15.02
N GLN A 33 -4.32 2.56 15.53
CA GLN A 33 -3.26 2.62 16.51
C GLN A 33 -1.92 2.94 15.82
N LEU A 34 -1.24 3.99 16.28
CA LEU A 34 0.06 4.35 15.73
C LEU A 34 1.16 3.42 16.24
N GLY A 35 1.66 2.55 15.38
CA GLY A 35 2.70 1.59 15.75
C GLY A 35 2.12 0.25 16.20
N TYR A 36 2.81 -0.81 15.79
CA TYR A 36 2.31 -2.17 15.90
C TYR A 36 2.68 -2.83 17.23
N ALA A 37 3.96 -2.83 17.58
CA ALA A 37 4.49 -3.60 18.71
C ALA A 37 4.84 -2.74 19.94
N TYR A 38 4.46 -1.47 19.96
CA TYR A 38 4.77 -0.56 21.05
C TYR A 38 3.58 0.34 21.38
N ARG A 39 3.57 0.83 22.62
CA ARG A 39 2.51 1.67 23.15
C ARG A 39 2.59 3.06 22.52
N ASN A 40 1.47 3.56 22.01
CA ASN A 40 1.32 4.87 21.40
C ASN A 40 -0.16 5.30 21.47
N GLY A 41 -0.45 6.52 21.05
CA GLY A 41 -1.84 6.95 20.89
C GLY A 41 -2.54 6.34 19.68
N VAL A 42 -3.79 6.76 19.50
CA VAL A 42 -4.73 6.17 18.56
C VAL A 42 -5.51 7.27 17.84
N PHE A 43 -5.66 7.12 16.54
CA PHE A 43 -6.51 7.96 15.71
C PHE A 43 -7.90 7.37 15.75
N ARG A 44 -8.90 8.22 15.94
CA ARG A 44 -10.32 7.85 15.90
C ARG A 44 -11.07 8.82 15.02
N ASN A 45 -12.25 8.42 14.60
CA ASN A 45 -13.16 9.27 13.85
C ASN A 45 -14.44 9.53 14.66
N GLU A 46 -14.89 10.79 14.66
CA GLU A 46 -16.24 11.12 15.12
C GLU A 46 -17.28 10.83 14.02
N SER A 47 -18.56 10.82 14.38
CA SER A 47 -19.67 10.53 13.46
C SER A 47 -19.75 11.50 12.27
N ASP A 48 -19.10 12.65 12.37
CA ASP A 48 -19.09 13.71 11.37
C ASP A 48 -17.98 13.56 10.31
N GLY A 49 -17.10 12.56 10.43
CA GLY A 49 -15.97 12.36 9.50
C GLY A 49 -14.75 13.24 9.79
N CYS A 50 -14.62 13.77 11.00
CA CYS A 50 -13.44 14.50 11.44
C CYS A 50 -12.57 13.59 12.34
N PRO A 51 -11.39 13.12 11.85
CA PRO A 51 -10.52 12.31 12.68
C PRO A 51 -9.77 13.17 13.70
N TYR A 52 -9.43 12.55 14.83
CA TYR A 52 -8.59 13.13 15.86
C TYR A 52 -7.62 12.08 16.40
N GLY A 53 -6.44 12.52 16.83
CA GLY A 53 -5.50 11.71 17.58
C GLY A 53 -5.77 11.82 19.09
N SER A 54 -5.89 10.70 19.79
CA SER A 54 -5.91 10.61 21.25
C SER A 54 -4.55 10.10 21.71
N ASP A 55 -3.81 10.94 22.43
CA ASP A 55 -2.52 10.55 23.01
C ASP A 55 -2.69 9.63 24.25
N LEU A 56 -1.57 9.12 24.77
CA LEU A 56 -1.52 8.23 25.94
C LEU A 56 -1.98 8.89 27.25
N THR A 57 -2.08 10.22 27.29
CA THR A 57 -2.63 10.97 28.43
C THR A 57 -4.15 11.16 28.32
N GLY A 58 -4.74 10.79 27.17
CA GLY A 58 -6.16 11.00 26.86
C GLY A 58 -6.44 12.37 26.23
N ARG A 59 -5.41 13.17 25.94
CA ARG A 59 -5.57 14.45 25.26
C ARG A 59 -5.88 14.20 23.78
N THR A 60 -6.88 14.91 23.27
CA THR A 60 -7.29 14.85 21.87
C THR A 60 -6.67 15.97 21.03
N HIS A 61 -6.40 15.66 19.77
CA HIS A 61 -5.81 16.56 18.79
C HIS A 61 -6.58 16.41 17.47
N THR A 62 -7.36 17.43 17.10
CA THR A 62 -8.13 17.43 15.85
C THR A 62 -7.23 17.40 14.63
N VAL A 63 -7.57 16.58 13.64
CA VAL A 63 -6.89 16.56 12.34
C VAL A 63 -7.67 17.42 11.36
N SER A 64 -7.00 18.45 10.86
CA SER A 64 -7.49 19.34 9.80
C SER A 64 -6.30 19.74 8.96
N SER A 65 -6.10 19.02 7.87
CA SER A 65 -4.92 19.20 7.03
C SER A 65 -5.24 20.02 5.77
N PRO A 66 -4.43 21.03 5.40
CA PRO A 66 -4.77 21.94 4.33
C PRO A 66 -4.32 21.47 2.93
N ASN A 67 -3.29 20.63 2.83
CA ASN A 67 -2.68 20.25 1.54
C ASN A 67 -3.22 18.91 1.01
N PRO A 68 -3.38 18.73 -0.32
CA PRO A 68 -3.70 17.43 -0.89
C PRO A 68 -2.56 16.44 -0.65
N LYS A 69 -2.89 15.18 -0.30
CA LYS A 69 -1.86 14.15 -0.06
C LYS A 69 -2.31 12.74 -0.41
N ILE A 70 -1.35 11.84 -0.48
CA ILE A 70 -1.55 10.39 -0.58
C ILE A 70 -1.46 9.77 0.81
N TYR A 71 -2.30 8.77 1.08
CA TYR A 71 -2.20 7.92 2.26
C TYR A 71 -1.95 6.47 1.86
N MET A 72 -0.94 5.84 2.48
CA MET A 72 -0.63 4.42 2.32
C MET A 72 -0.73 3.67 3.67
N PRO A 73 -1.92 3.17 4.04
CA PRO A 73 -2.12 2.34 5.24
C PRO A 73 -1.62 0.90 5.07
N ILE A 74 -0.31 0.71 5.01
CA ILE A 74 0.30 -0.58 4.70
C ILE A 74 0.22 -1.52 5.91
N GLY A 75 -0.60 -2.56 5.78
CA GLY A 75 -0.79 -3.56 6.83
C GLY A 75 -1.77 -3.13 7.92
N ASN A 76 -2.47 -2.01 7.75
CA ASN A 76 -3.57 -1.61 8.63
C ASN A 76 -4.84 -2.37 8.22
N CYS A 77 -5.37 -3.21 9.11
CA CYS A 77 -6.60 -3.95 8.89
C CYS A 77 -7.81 -3.02 8.77
N LEU A 78 -8.76 -3.34 7.87
CA LEU A 78 -10.10 -2.72 7.78
C LEU A 78 -10.14 -1.19 7.57
N ILE A 79 -9.01 -0.51 7.54
CA ILE A 79 -8.93 0.96 7.51
C ILE A 79 -9.55 1.55 6.24
N GLU A 80 -9.53 0.77 5.16
CA GLU A 80 -10.12 1.11 3.87
C GLU A 80 -11.55 0.59 3.73
N HIS A 81 -12.09 -0.14 4.71
CA HIS A 81 -13.47 -0.59 4.66
C HIS A 81 -14.41 0.60 4.92
N LEU A 82 -14.97 1.13 3.83
CA LEU A 82 -15.87 2.28 3.84
C LEU A 82 -17.32 1.84 4.12
N GLY A 83 -17.65 1.62 5.39
CA GLY A 83 -19.01 1.25 5.82
C GLY A 83 -19.99 2.43 5.99
N GLY A 84 -19.47 3.66 6.05
CA GLY A 84 -20.26 4.87 6.29
C GLY A 84 -19.40 6.10 6.60
N PRO A 85 -20.02 7.28 6.83
CA PRO A 85 -19.32 8.56 7.09
C PRO A 85 -18.42 8.53 8.33
N ASP A 86 -18.74 7.66 9.27
CA ASP A 86 -18.01 7.45 10.51
C ASP A 86 -16.84 6.45 10.35
N SER A 87 -16.48 6.06 9.13
CA SER A 87 -15.30 5.19 8.86
C SER A 87 -14.01 6.02 8.75
N MET A 88 -12.87 5.47 9.17
CA MET A 88 -11.57 6.12 9.08
C MET A 88 -11.21 6.52 7.64
N ALA A 89 -11.51 5.67 6.65
CA ALA A 89 -11.37 6.00 5.23
C ALA A 89 -12.09 7.32 4.85
N ALA A 90 -13.35 7.48 5.25
CA ALA A 90 -14.10 8.71 5.01
C ALA A 90 -13.44 9.91 5.72
N ALA A 91 -13.01 9.71 6.96
CA ALA A 91 -12.38 10.74 7.78
C ALA A 91 -11.08 11.28 7.18
N PHE A 92 -10.22 10.37 6.68
CA PHE A 92 -8.95 10.74 6.05
C PHE A 92 -9.17 11.50 4.74
N MET A 93 -10.10 11.05 3.90
CA MET A 93 -10.45 11.72 2.65
C MET A 93 -11.05 13.11 2.87
N LYS A 94 -11.88 13.28 3.92
CA LYS A 94 -12.53 14.54 4.24
C LYS A 94 -11.57 15.55 4.88
N SER A 95 -11.07 15.22 6.08
CA SER A 95 -10.46 16.22 6.98
C SER A 95 -8.93 16.14 7.01
N SER A 96 -8.36 15.01 6.56
CA SER A 96 -6.90 14.89 6.38
C SER A 96 -6.45 15.25 4.96
N ALA A 97 -7.36 15.71 4.11
CA ALA A 97 -7.13 16.10 2.71
C ALA A 97 -6.44 15.01 1.87
N VAL A 98 -6.71 13.74 2.17
CA VAL A 98 -6.27 12.62 1.34
C VAL A 98 -7.03 12.66 0.01
N ARG A 99 -6.29 12.59 -1.09
CA ARG A 99 -6.84 12.60 -2.46
C ARG A 99 -6.79 11.25 -3.13
N GLN A 100 -5.82 10.42 -2.75
CA GLN A 100 -5.77 9.00 -3.11
C GLN A 100 -5.26 8.17 -1.93
N MET A 101 -5.80 6.98 -1.77
CA MET A 101 -5.34 5.99 -0.79
C MET A 101 -5.59 4.56 -1.26
N MET A 102 -4.85 3.61 -0.70
CA MET A 102 -5.01 2.18 -0.97
C MET A 102 -4.75 1.36 0.29
N GLY A 103 -5.44 0.24 0.41
CA GLY A 103 -5.30 -0.61 1.58
C GLY A 103 -6.38 -1.67 1.68
N ASN A 104 -6.39 -2.38 2.80
CA ASN A 104 -7.18 -3.59 2.97
C ASN A 104 -8.57 -3.26 3.52
N VAL A 105 -9.62 -3.79 2.88
CA VAL A 105 -11.01 -3.75 3.39
C VAL A 105 -11.33 -4.91 4.33
N GLU A 106 -10.34 -5.74 4.64
CA GLU A 106 -10.43 -6.93 5.49
C GLU A 106 -9.20 -7.02 6.42
N VAL A 107 -9.23 -7.98 7.34
CA VAL A 107 -8.07 -8.28 8.21
C VAL A 107 -6.91 -8.81 7.39
N THR A 108 -5.86 -7.99 7.24
CA THR A 108 -4.73 -8.26 6.35
C THR A 108 -3.64 -9.08 7.00
N TRP A 109 -3.01 -9.95 6.21
CA TRP A 109 -1.93 -10.83 6.66
C TRP A 109 -0.86 -11.08 5.59
N TYR A 110 -1.17 -10.83 4.29
CA TYR A 110 -0.23 -11.10 3.20
C TYR A 110 0.65 -9.88 2.86
N GLY A 111 0.02 -8.80 2.40
CA GLY A 111 0.66 -7.49 2.24
C GLY A 111 1.43 -7.28 0.94
N TYR A 112 1.25 -8.14 -0.07
CA TYR A 112 1.86 -7.99 -1.40
C TYR A 112 1.47 -6.66 -2.04
N MET A 113 0.19 -6.30 -2.00
CA MET A 113 -0.27 -5.07 -2.64
C MET A 113 0.28 -3.81 -1.97
N GLY A 114 0.36 -3.78 -0.65
CA GLY A 114 0.94 -2.65 0.09
C GLY A 114 2.45 -2.50 -0.17
N CYS A 115 3.21 -3.59 0.03
CA CYS A 115 4.66 -3.56 -0.13
C CYS A 115 5.07 -3.32 -1.58
N GLY A 116 4.40 -3.97 -2.55
CA GLY A 116 4.68 -3.75 -3.96
C GLY A 116 4.34 -2.32 -4.41
N CYS A 117 3.33 -1.67 -3.84
CA CYS A 117 3.06 -0.26 -4.13
C CYS A 117 4.20 0.65 -3.65
N LEU A 118 4.89 0.34 -2.54
CA LEU A 118 6.12 1.07 -2.18
C LEU A 118 7.22 0.88 -3.24
N ASP A 119 7.42 -0.35 -3.72
CA ASP A 119 8.43 -0.66 -4.76
C ASP A 119 8.15 0.08 -6.10
N TYR A 120 6.88 0.23 -6.48
CA TYR A 120 6.50 0.96 -7.69
C TYR A 120 6.41 2.47 -7.47
N PHE A 121 5.96 2.95 -6.31
CA PHE A 121 5.70 4.37 -6.09
C PHE A 121 6.88 5.11 -5.47
N VAL A 122 7.42 4.60 -4.37
CA VAL A 122 8.48 5.26 -3.59
C VAL A 122 9.85 4.94 -4.15
N GLU A 123 10.10 3.68 -4.53
CA GLU A 123 11.42 3.22 -5.02
C GLU A 123 11.64 3.47 -6.51
N GLN A 124 10.63 3.99 -7.22
CA GLN A 124 10.74 4.46 -8.59
C GLN A 124 10.20 5.90 -8.70
N PRO A 125 10.81 6.84 -7.96
CA PRO A 125 10.30 8.19 -7.82
C PRO A 125 10.22 8.88 -9.19
N GLY A 126 9.10 9.59 -9.44
CA GLY A 126 8.80 10.22 -10.73
C GLY A 126 8.28 9.28 -11.81
N ARG A 127 8.46 7.96 -11.73
CA ARG A 127 8.11 7.03 -12.83
C ARG A 127 6.61 6.81 -12.96
N TYR A 128 5.92 6.59 -11.84
CA TYR A 128 4.50 6.31 -11.82
C TYR A 128 3.77 7.35 -10.96
N SER A 129 2.58 7.77 -11.39
CA SER A 129 1.61 8.31 -10.45
C SER A 129 1.12 7.16 -9.55
N PHE A 130 0.51 7.49 -8.42
CA PHE A 130 0.13 6.49 -7.42
C PHE A 130 -0.87 5.47 -7.96
N ASN A 131 -1.86 5.91 -8.75
CA ASN A 131 -2.74 4.99 -9.47
C ASN A 131 -1.99 4.08 -10.46
N GLN A 132 -1.03 4.61 -11.23
CA GLN A 132 -0.20 3.82 -12.13
C GLN A 132 0.64 2.79 -11.37
N ALA A 133 1.19 3.16 -10.21
CA ALA A 133 1.93 2.25 -9.35
C ALA A 133 1.03 1.13 -8.81
N PHE A 134 -0.19 1.47 -8.37
CA PHE A 134 -1.20 0.50 -7.95
C PHE A 134 -1.54 -0.51 -9.06
N PHE A 135 -1.83 -0.02 -10.27
CA PHE A 135 -2.12 -0.88 -11.42
C PHE A 135 -0.93 -1.74 -11.82
N ALA A 136 0.28 -1.17 -11.88
CA ALA A 136 1.49 -1.92 -12.21
C ALA A 136 1.74 -3.06 -11.19
N ASN A 137 1.56 -2.78 -9.90
CA ASN A 137 1.67 -3.79 -8.86
C ASN A 137 0.59 -4.87 -8.97
N HIS A 138 -0.65 -4.48 -9.27
CA HIS A 138 -1.76 -5.40 -9.51
C HIS A 138 -1.46 -6.35 -10.68
N HIS A 139 -0.92 -5.83 -11.79
CA HIS A 139 -0.48 -6.64 -12.92
C HIS A 139 0.68 -7.58 -12.58
N ALA A 140 1.67 -7.11 -11.81
CA ALA A 140 2.76 -7.96 -11.34
C ALA A 140 2.27 -9.12 -10.48
N ARG A 141 1.25 -8.88 -9.62
CA ARG A 141 0.58 -9.91 -8.83
C ARG A 141 -0.13 -10.95 -9.69
N ILE A 142 -0.94 -10.49 -10.67
CA ILE A 142 -1.65 -11.34 -11.63
C ILE A 142 -0.65 -12.22 -12.40
N HIS A 143 0.42 -11.62 -12.91
CA HIS A 143 1.47 -12.34 -13.62
C HIS A 143 2.13 -13.40 -12.72
N ARG A 144 2.38 -13.08 -11.44
CA ARG A 144 2.91 -14.06 -10.48
C ARG A 144 1.92 -15.20 -10.25
N LEU A 145 0.63 -14.93 -10.12
CA LEU A 145 -0.40 -15.98 -10.03
C LEU A 145 -0.39 -16.88 -11.27
N GLU A 146 -0.37 -16.31 -12.49
CA GLU A 146 -0.39 -17.08 -13.74
C GLU A 146 0.85 -17.96 -13.95
N THR A 147 2.02 -17.44 -13.59
CA THR A 147 3.31 -18.11 -13.85
C THR A 147 3.73 -19.05 -12.72
N CYS A 148 3.33 -18.79 -11.48
CA CYS A 148 3.68 -19.60 -10.31
C CYS A 148 2.57 -20.61 -9.93
N PHE A 149 1.32 -20.29 -10.25
CA PHE A 149 0.13 -21.02 -9.81
C PHE A 149 -0.93 -21.11 -10.92
N THR A 150 -0.54 -21.55 -12.10
CA THR A 150 -1.39 -21.58 -13.31
C THR A 150 -2.82 -22.09 -13.04
N GLY A 151 -3.82 -21.34 -13.53
CA GLY A 151 -5.24 -21.58 -13.27
C GLY A 151 -5.77 -20.98 -11.96
N SER A 152 -4.93 -20.26 -11.19
CA SER A 152 -5.39 -19.62 -9.95
C SER A 152 -6.21 -18.35 -10.13
N ASN A 153 -6.08 -17.66 -11.27
CA ASN A 153 -6.77 -16.38 -11.49
C ASN A 153 -8.24 -16.54 -11.88
N ASP A 154 -8.67 -17.75 -12.23
CA ASP A 154 -10.05 -18.03 -12.60
C ASP A 154 -11.00 -17.76 -11.43
N THR A 155 -12.27 -17.53 -11.71
CA THR A 155 -13.26 -17.01 -10.73
C THR A 155 -13.62 -18.00 -9.62
N GLU A 156 -13.29 -19.29 -9.77
CA GLU A 156 -13.57 -20.34 -8.77
C GLU A 156 -12.44 -21.37 -8.61
N PRO A 157 -11.21 -20.99 -8.26
CA PRO A 157 -10.17 -21.97 -8.05
C PRO A 157 -10.39 -22.59 -6.68
N SER A 158 -10.69 -23.88 -6.61
CA SER A 158 -10.44 -24.62 -5.36
C SER A 158 -8.93 -24.59 -5.12
N PRO A 159 -8.39 -23.86 -4.12
CA PRO A 159 -6.94 -23.69 -3.96
C PRO A 159 -6.23 -25.03 -3.68
N ARG A 160 -6.99 -26.06 -3.32
CA ARG A 160 -6.53 -27.42 -3.09
C ARG A 160 -6.06 -28.13 -4.36
N LYS A 161 -6.55 -27.73 -5.54
CA LYS A 161 -6.21 -28.37 -6.83
C LYS A 161 -5.06 -27.70 -7.57
N ILE A 162 -4.68 -26.48 -7.18
CA ILE A 162 -3.62 -25.73 -7.85
C ILE A 162 -2.25 -26.24 -7.42
N ARG A 163 -1.43 -26.60 -8.41
CA ARG A 163 -0.05 -27.06 -8.21
C ARG A 163 0.91 -25.91 -8.46
N SER A 164 1.95 -25.82 -7.63
CA SER A 164 3.08 -24.92 -7.83
C SER A 164 3.85 -25.29 -9.10
N THR A 165 4.19 -24.32 -9.93
CA THR A 165 5.08 -24.52 -11.09
C THR A 165 6.54 -24.67 -10.65
N VAL A 166 7.43 -25.04 -11.59
CA VAL A 166 8.89 -25.03 -11.35
C VAL A 166 9.39 -23.65 -10.95
N LEU A 167 8.80 -22.58 -11.52
CA LEU A 167 9.13 -21.21 -11.14
C LEU A 167 8.73 -20.91 -9.70
N ALA A 168 7.54 -21.32 -9.28
CA ALA A 168 7.10 -21.16 -7.88
C ALA A 168 8.06 -21.86 -6.91
N GLN A 169 8.52 -23.07 -7.23
CA GLN A 169 9.50 -23.79 -6.42
C GLN A 169 10.84 -23.06 -6.34
N LYS A 170 11.35 -22.55 -7.47
CA LYS A 170 12.59 -21.75 -7.52
C LYS A 170 12.47 -20.47 -6.68
N LEU A 171 11.30 -19.86 -6.66
CA LEU A 171 10.99 -18.67 -5.85
C LEU A 171 10.57 -19.01 -4.41
N ARG A 172 10.53 -20.29 -4.04
CA ARG A 172 10.07 -20.79 -2.73
C ARG A 172 8.66 -20.34 -2.36
N LEU A 173 7.79 -20.19 -3.36
CA LEU A 173 6.38 -19.82 -3.18
C LEU A 173 5.53 -21.08 -2.97
N GLY A 174 4.74 -21.06 -1.88
CA GLY A 174 3.90 -22.19 -1.48
C GLY A 174 2.41 -21.93 -1.57
N ARG A 175 1.61 -22.85 -1.02
CA ARG A 175 0.15 -22.70 -0.93
C ARG A 175 -0.27 -21.46 -0.14
N GLN A 176 0.52 -21.05 0.85
CA GLN A 176 0.22 -19.85 1.63
C GLN A 176 0.41 -18.59 0.79
N ASP A 177 1.42 -18.54 -0.08
CA ASP A 177 1.61 -17.44 -1.03
C ASP A 177 0.47 -17.37 -2.04
N LEU A 178 0.04 -18.52 -2.58
CA LEU A 178 -1.14 -18.57 -3.45
C LEU A 178 -2.37 -17.95 -2.77
N LYS A 179 -2.68 -18.37 -1.54
CA LYS A 179 -3.80 -17.81 -0.78
C LYS A 179 -3.65 -16.30 -0.56
N GLY A 180 -2.44 -15.84 -0.26
CA GLY A 180 -2.17 -14.45 0.03
C GLY A 180 -2.25 -13.56 -1.21
N LEU A 181 -1.74 -14.03 -2.34
CA LEU A 181 -1.83 -13.35 -3.62
C LEU A 181 -3.28 -13.26 -4.10
N LEU A 182 -4.10 -14.30 -3.89
CA LEU A 182 -5.54 -14.26 -4.17
C LEU A 182 -6.29 -13.35 -3.19
N PHE A 183 -5.93 -13.41 -1.90
CA PHE A 183 -6.51 -12.53 -0.89
C PHE A 183 -6.30 -11.05 -1.29
N ASP A 184 -5.07 -10.64 -1.54
CA ASP A 184 -4.73 -9.28 -1.96
C ASP A 184 -5.27 -8.90 -3.37
N ARG A 185 -5.76 -9.86 -4.16
CA ARG A 185 -6.52 -9.59 -5.40
C ARG A 185 -7.90 -9.05 -5.11
N ASP A 186 -8.55 -9.57 -4.08
CA ASP A 186 -9.98 -9.41 -3.89
C ASP A 186 -10.33 -8.36 -2.83
N ILE A 187 -9.41 -8.06 -1.91
CA ILE A 187 -9.70 -7.28 -0.68
C ILE A 187 -8.99 -5.92 -0.59
N VAL A 188 -8.24 -5.52 -1.61
CA VAL A 188 -7.51 -4.25 -1.60
C VAL A 188 -8.29 -3.20 -2.38
N ALA A 189 -8.72 -2.15 -1.70
CA ALA A 189 -9.38 -1.01 -2.32
C ALA A 189 -8.37 0.07 -2.72
N PHE A 190 -8.75 0.83 -3.74
CA PHE A 190 -8.12 2.09 -4.11
C PHE A 190 -9.21 3.17 -4.15
N TYR A 191 -9.01 4.27 -3.43
CA TYR A 191 -9.89 5.43 -3.44
C TYR A 191 -9.18 6.65 -4.00
N GLY A 192 -9.95 7.53 -4.64
CA GLY A 192 -9.48 8.81 -5.16
C GLY A 192 -9.73 8.98 -6.66
N ASP A 193 -9.52 10.20 -7.14
CA ASP A 193 -9.65 10.54 -8.56
C ASP A 193 -8.45 9.97 -9.35
N PRO A 194 -8.63 9.03 -10.29
CA PRO A 194 -7.53 8.49 -11.09
C PRO A 194 -6.90 9.51 -12.03
N ALA A 195 -7.56 10.65 -12.32
CA ALA A 195 -6.98 11.73 -13.10
C ALA A 195 -5.95 12.54 -12.29
N TRP A 196 -6.08 12.60 -10.97
CA TRP A 196 -5.12 13.30 -10.11
C TRP A 196 -3.74 12.61 -10.18
N GLN A 197 -2.75 13.37 -10.63
CA GLN A 197 -1.38 12.92 -10.83
C GLN A 197 -0.57 13.01 -9.53
N GLY A 198 -0.96 12.27 -8.50
CA GLY A 198 -0.16 12.10 -7.29
C GLY A 198 1.13 11.35 -7.61
N ARG A 199 2.25 12.06 -7.79
CA ARG A 199 3.52 11.51 -8.28
C ARG A 199 4.66 11.98 -7.37
N MET A 200 5.54 11.05 -6.99
CA MET A 200 6.79 11.40 -6.30
C MET A 200 7.63 12.33 -7.19
N ALA A 201 8.32 13.30 -6.59
CA ALA A 201 9.33 14.08 -7.31
C ALA A 201 10.34 13.16 -8.00
N GLU A 202 10.89 13.58 -9.14
CA GLU A 202 11.91 12.79 -9.83
C GLU A 202 13.10 12.51 -8.90
N GLY A 203 13.60 11.28 -8.96
CA GLY A 203 14.70 10.85 -8.11
C GLY A 203 15.45 9.68 -8.70
N LYS A 204 16.36 9.12 -7.89
CA LYS A 204 17.15 7.97 -8.29
C LYS A 204 16.23 6.76 -8.49
N THR A 205 16.33 6.14 -9.67
CA THR A 205 15.63 4.88 -9.97
C THR A 205 16.64 3.74 -10.09
N ASN A 206 16.21 2.53 -9.74
CA ASN A 206 17.06 1.32 -9.77
C ASN A 206 17.32 0.79 -11.20
N TRP A 207 16.51 1.20 -12.17
CA TRP A 207 16.70 0.89 -13.59
C TRP A 207 16.06 1.97 -14.47
N ILE A 208 16.51 2.07 -15.72
CA ILE A 208 15.92 2.89 -16.78
C ILE A 208 15.04 1.99 -17.64
N GLN A 209 13.92 2.51 -18.13
CA GLN A 209 13.03 1.81 -19.06
C GLN A 209 12.89 2.63 -20.34
N LYS A 210 12.99 1.99 -21.50
CA LYS A 210 12.77 2.61 -22.81
C LYS A 210 11.90 1.69 -23.65
N LEU A 211 10.78 2.20 -24.13
CA LEU A 211 9.98 1.55 -25.17
C LEU A 211 10.32 2.18 -26.51
N SER A 212 10.70 1.36 -27.50
CA SER A 212 11.01 1.81 -28.86
C SER A 212 10.19 1.01 -29.86
N LYS A 213 9.64 1.67 -30.88
CA LYS A 213 8.90 1.02 -31.96
C LYS A 213 9.83 0.79 -33.15
N ASN A 214 10.01 -0.47 -33.52
CA ASN A 214 10.55 -0.90 -34.80
C ASN A 214 9.37 -1.22 -35.74
N LYS A 215 9.59 -1.22 -37.06
CA LYS A 215 8.55 -1.32 -38.12
C LYS A 215 7.28 -2.09 -37.69
N ASN A 216 7.44 -3.35 -37.25
CA ASN A 216 6.34 -4.22 -36.82
C ASN A 216 6.47 -4.76 -35.38
N SER A 217 7.35 -4.18 -34.55
CA SER A 217 7.56 -4.67 -33.18
C SER A 217 7.87 -3.55 -32.18
N PHE A 218 7.54 -3.79 -30.92
CA PHE A 218 8.00 -2.94 -29.83
C PHE A 218 9.16 -3.61 -29.11
N VAL A 219 10.20 -2.84 -28.81
CA VAL A 219 11.33 -3.27 -27.98
C VAL A 219 11.24 -2.49 -26.66
N PHE A 220 10.97 -3.21 -25.58
CA PHE A 220 11.04 -2.68 -24.24
C PHE A 220 12.40 -3.04 -23.62
N THR A 221 13.23 -2.03 -23.39
CA THR A 221 14.56 -2.19 -22.81
C THR A 221 14.54 -1.75 -21.36
N VAL A 222 15.01 -2.61 -20.46
CA VAL A 222 15.24 -2.30 -19.05
C VAL A 222 16.74 -2.33 -18.80
N THR A 223 17.30 -1.19 -18.40
CA THR A 223 18.74 -1.06 -18.13
C THR A 223 18.98 -0.87 -16.64
N PRO A 224 19.62 -1.81 -15.93
CA PRO A 224 19.92 -1.67 -14.51
C PRO A 224 20.88 -0.50 -14.25
N THR A 225 20.63 0.29 -13.21
CA THR A 225 21.52 1.41 -12.80
C THR A 225 22.37 1.06 -11.57
N ASN A 226 22.06 -0.05 -10.89
CA ASN A 226 22.75 -0.54 -9.68
C ASN A 226 23.27 -1.99 -9.86
N GLY A 227 23.64 -2.35 -11.10
CA GLY A 227 24.12 -3.69 -11.42
C GLY A 227 23.13 -4.80 -11.02
N PRO A 228 23.60 -5.95 -10.48
CA PRO A 228 22.73 -7.04 -10.03
C PRO A 228 21.76 -6.66 -8.89
N ASN A 229 22.06 -5.59 -8.14
CA ASN A 229 21.20 -5.12 -7.05
C ASN A 229 19.99 -4.33 -7.54
N SER A 230 19.95 -3.94 -8.81
CA SER A 230 18.85 -3.16 -9.41
C SER A 230 17.48 -3.83 -9.25
N PHE A 231 17.45 -5.16 -9.18
CA PHE A 231 16.21 -5.95 -9.13
C PHE A 231 16.01 -6.64 -7.77
N LYS A 232 16.83 -6.32 -6.76
CA LYS A 232 16.61 -6.85 -5.42
C LYS A 232 15.36 -6.18 -4.83
N PRO A 233 14.41 -6.94 -4.27
CA PRO A 233 13.32 -6.36 -3.50
C PRO A 233 13.91 -5.60 -2.31
N HIS A 234 13.53 -4.34 -2.15
CA HIS A 234 13.96 -3.54 -0.98
C HIS A 234 13.15 -3.89 0.26
N TYR A 235 11.89 -4.30 0.07
CA TYR A 235 11.06 -4.84 1.13
C TYR A 235 11.04 -6.39 1.07
N GLN A 236 11.83 -7.03 1.94
CA GLN A 236 11.72 -8.46 2.17
C GLN A 236 10.82 -8.71 3.38
N ARG A 237 9.80 -9.57 3.20
CA ARG A 237 9.08 -10.16 4.33
C ARG A 237 10.11 -10.75 5.30
N SER A 238 10.12 -10.27 6.54
CA SER A 238 10.86 -10.93 7.61
C SER A 238 10.36 -12.38 7.72
N PRO A 239 11.23 -13.40 7.60
CA PRO A 239 10.81 -14.80 7.72
C PRO A 239 10.29 -15.15 9.14
N ASP A 240 10.57 -14.32 10.13
CA ASP A 240 10.45 -14.69 11.55
C ASP A 240 9.18 -14.20 12.28
N ARG A 241 8.07 -13.87 11.60
CA ARG A 241 6.81 -13.53 12.29
C ARG A 241 5.58 -14.09 11.60
N LEU A 242 5.29 -15.35 11.93
CA LEU A 242 3.94 -15.89 12.08
C LEU A 242 3.85 -16.52 13.47
#